data_AF-A0A9N9GAR2-F1
#
_entry.id   AF-A0A9N9GAR2-F1
#
_cell.length_a   1.000
_cell.length_b   1.000
_cell.length_c   1.000
_cell.angle_alpha   90.00
_cell.angle_beta   90.00
_cell.angle_gamma   90.00
#
_symmetry.space_group_name_H-M   'P 1'
#
loop_
_entity.id
_entity.type
_entity.pdbx_description
1 polymer ?
#
loop_
_entity_poly.entity_id
_entity_poly.type
_entity_poly.pdbx_seq_one_letter_code
_entity_poly.pdbx_strand_id
1 'polypeptide(L)'
;MNYSKPTIAELEKIQKNRISQNTIKCTNKWVKIINAWQNHVNVGYNYTLESVTSKSQLEKEVCEFICEVRTLKGDYYSQSSLKNAVASISRYLRDAKSDWQYNLLNKSDFPNIFATLDGILKEMKKLGIGTTKSYDGITTEELKLILYHEELSPNNPEDFLHRVFLWMCLFGCLHGNEHKNLLVSQFIDTNQEFIFQKFKQKNDQGGIEGNQYDLEIPFPKDIPNQAEPNADIHKFISLRPPN
;
A
#
# COMPACT_ATOMS: atom_id res chain seq x y z
N MET A 1 39.86 -4.91 -10.44
CA MET A 1 38.48 -4.36 -10.48
C MET A 1 38.39 -3.43 -11.66
N ASN A 2 37.48 -3.69 -12.59
CA ASN A 2 37.21 -2.77 -13.71
C ASN A 2 36.17 -1.76 -13.24
N TYR A 3 36.56 -0.49 -13.23
CA TYR A 3 35.66 0.63 -12.93
C TYR A 3 35.37 1.36 -14.24
N SER A 4 34.10 1.57 -14.56
CA SER A 4 33.67 2.37 -15.71
C SER A 4 32.65 3.40 -15.26
N LYS A 5 32.79 4.63 -15.77
CA LYS A 5 31.82 5.69 -15.53
C LYS A 5 30.52 5.33 -16.27
N PRO A 6 29.35 5.35 -15.61
CA PRO A 6 28.08 5.14 -16.31
C PRO A 6 27.86 6.27 -17.31
N THR A 7 27.35 5.91 -18.47
CA THR A 7 26.92 6.84 -19.52
C THR A 7 25.70 7.63 -19.05
N ILE A 8 25.46 8.79 -19.68
CA ILE A 8 24.27 9.61 -19.40
C ILE A 8 22.99 8.79 -19.63
N ALA A 9 22.95 7.98 -20.69
CA ALA A 9 21.81 7.12 -21.01
C ALA A 9 21.52 6.06 -19.92
N GLU A 10 22.55 5.49 -19.30
CA GLU A 10 22.39 4.55 -18.19
C GLU A 10 21.84 5.24 -16.94
N LEU A 11 22.34 6.43 -16.61
CA LEU A 11 21.84 7.23 -15.50
C LEU A 11 20.37 7.61 -15.70
N GLU A 12 20.01 8.08 -16.89
CA GLU A 12 18.62 8.43 -17.23
C GLU A 12 17.69 7.22 -17.15
N LYS A 13 18.13 6.05 -17.64
CA LYS A 13 17.35 4.81 -17.55
C LYS A 13 17.06 4.41 -16.11
N ILE A 14 18.07 4.50 -15.23
CA ILE A 14 17.91 4.20 -13.80
C ILE A 14 16.99 5.22 -13.14
N GLN A 15 17.18 6.52 -13.43
CA GLN A 15 16.33 7.58 -12.88
C GLN A 15 14.86 7.45 -13.32
N LYS A 16 14.60 6.96 -14.54
CA LYS A 16 13.23 6.65 -15.02
C LYS A 16 12.55 5.56 -14.20
N ASN A 17 13.30 4.62 -13.61
CA ASN A 17 12.73 3.56 -12.76
C ASN A 17 12.26 4.07 -11.38
N ARG A 18 12.55 5.33 -11.02
CA ARG A 18 12.06 5.96 -9.78
C ARG A 18 10.53 5.89 -9.67
N ILE A 19 9.82 5.98 -10.80
CA ILE A 19 8.36 6.02 -10.82
C ILE A 19 7.86 4.63 -11.22
N SER A 20 7.09 3.99 -10.33
CA SER A 20 6.52 2.67 -10.62
C SER A 20 5.56 2.72 -11.83
N GLN A 21 5.45 1.62 -12.56
CA GLN A 21 4.51 1.51 -13.69
C GLN A 21 3.05 1.79 -13.27
N ASN A 22 2.67 1.39 -12.05
CA ASN A 22 1.35 1.68 -11.50
C ASN A 22 1.14 3.18 -11.26
N THR A 23 2.18 3.87 -10.80
CA THR A 23 2.18 5.32 -10.60
C THR A 23 2.05 6.07 -11.93
N ILE A 24 2.73 5.62 -12.99
CA ILE A 24 2.60 6.17 -14.35
C ILE A 24 1.16 5.98 -14.86
N LYS A 25 0.61 4.77 -14.77
CA LYS A 25 -0.78 4.49 -15.17
C LYS A 25 -1.79 5.34 -14.40
N CYS A 26 -1.59 5.53 -13.10
CA CYS A 26 -2.42 6.37 -12.25
C CYS A 26 -2.34 7.85 -12.70
N THR A 27 -1.14 8.36 -13.00
CA THR A 27 -0.97 9.71 -13.56
C THR A 27 -1.73 9.89 -14.86
N ASN A 28 -1.49 9.01 -15.83
CA ASN A 28 -2.13 9.12 -17.15
C ASN A 28 -3.66 9.06 -17.04
N LYS A 29 -4.19 8.21 -16.13
CA LYS A 29 -5.62 8.14 -15.85
C LYS A 29 -6.16 9.49 -15.36
N TRP A 30 -5.56 10.08 -14.33
CA TRP A 30 -6.07 11.30 -13.73
C TRP A 30 -5.92 12.53 -14.62
N VAL A 31 -4.81 12.61 -15.38
CA VAL A 31 -4.61 13.65 -16.40
C VAL A 31 -5.69 13.56 -17.49
N LYS A 32 -6.01 12.35 -17.95
CA LYS A 32 -7.09 12.14 -18.91
C LYS A 32 -8.44 12.61 -18.35
N ILE A 33 -8.73 12.32 -17.08
CA ILE A 33 -10.00 12.69 -16.44
C ILE A 33 -10.12 14.22 -16.27
N ILE A 34 -9.09 14.91 -15.76
CA ILE A 34 -9.15 16.37 -15.58
C ILE A 34 -9.21 17.12 -16.92
N ASN A 35 -8.46 16.68 -17.94
CA ASN A 35 -8.54 17.28 -19.27
C ASN A 35 -9.94 17.07 -19.88
N ALA A 36 -10.54 15.90 -19.71
CA ALA A 36 -11.92 15.66 -20.17
C ALA A 36 -12.94 16.52 -19.42
N TRP A 37 -12.74 16.74 -18.11
CA TRP A 37 -13.58 17.62 -17.30
C TRP A 37 -13.42 19.10 -17.72
N GLN A 38 -12.19 19.62 -17.86
CA GLN A 38 -11.93 21.00 -18.30
C GLN A 38 -12.58 21.33 -19.66
N ASN A 39 -12.56 20.38 -20.58
CA ASN A 39 -13.10 20.53 -21.93
C ASN A 39 -14.58 20.11 -22.03
N HIS A 40 -15.23 19.77 -20.92
CA HIS A 40 -16.64 19.46 -20.92
C HIS A 40 -17.45 20.74 -21.13
N VAL A 41 -18.51 20.66 -21.95
CA VAL A 41 -19.32 21.82 -22.36
C VAL A 41 -19.93 22.61 -21.19
N ASN A 42 -20.18 21.95 -20.07
CA ASN A 42 -20.73 22.58 -18.86
C ASN A 42 -19.67 23.23 -17.95
N VAL A 43 -18.38 22.94 -18.16
CA VAL A 43 -17.27 23.49 -17.36
C VAL A 43 -16.68 24.71 -18.07
N GLY A 44 -16.39 24.59 -19.36
CA GLY A 44 -16.09 25.74 -20.23
C GLY A 44 -14.66 26.26 -20.19
N TYR A 45 -13.69 25.50 -19.65
CA TYR A 45 -12.28 25.91 -19.65
C TYR A 45 -11.61 25.75 -21.02
N ASN A 46 -12.00 24.80 -21.86
CA ASN A 46 -11.61 24.73 -23.29
C ASN A 46 -10.10 24.91 -23.58
N TYR A 47 -9.22 24.39 -22.71
CA TYR A 47 -7.78 24.32 -22.90
C TYR A 47 -7.20 23.09 -22.21
N THR A 48 -5.89 22.86 -22.35
CA THR A 48 -5.20 21.77 -21.66
C THR A 48 -4.65 22.22 -20.32
N LEU A 49 -4.56 21.30 -19.37
CA LEU A 49 -4.03 21.56 -18.04
C LEU A 49 -2.65 22.24 -18.04
N GLU A 50 -1.73 21.83 -18.92
CA GLU A 50 -0.38 22.42 -18.98
C GLU A 50 -0.34 23.86 -19.49
N SER A 51 -1.40 24.31 -20.19
CA SER A 51 -1.50 25.68 -20.70
C SER A 51 -1.84 26.72 -19.62
N VAL A 52 -2.32 26.27 -18.45
CA VAL A 52 -2.66 27.16 -17.33
C VAL A 52 -1.38 27.76 -16.74
N THR A 53 -1.21 29.08 -16.85
CA THR A 53 -0.05 29.81 -16.34
C THR A 53 -0.28 30.42 -14.96
N SER A 54 -1.52 30.81 -14.65
CA SER A 54 -1.85 31.44 -13.38
C SER A 54 -1.98 30.40 -12.26
N LYS A 55 -1.20 30.60 -11.18
CA LYS A 55 -1.24 29.75 -9.97
C LYS A 55 -2.63 29.75 -9.33
N SER A 56 -3.29 30.92 -9.24
CA SER A 56 -4.61 31.04 -8.64
C SER A 56 -5.70 30.42 -9.51
N GLN A 57 -5.55 30.50 -10.84
CA GLN A 57 -6.47 29.86 -11.77
C GLN A 57 -6.36 28.33 -11.66
N LEU A 58 -5.14 27.80 -11.64
CA LEU A 58 -4.93 26.36 -11.45
C LEU A 58 -5.49 25.88 -10.11
N GLU A 59 -5.25 26.63 -9.03
CA GLU A 59 -5.79 26.33 -7.71
C GLU A 59 -7.32 26.22 -7.74
N LYS A 60 -7.98 27.21 -8.34
CA LYS A 60 -9.44 27.24 -8.50
C LYS A 60 -9.94 26.02 -9.29
N GLU A 61 -9.36 25.75 -10.46
CA GLU A 61 -9.79 24.64 -11.31
C GLU A 61 -9.62 23.29 -10.63
N VAL A 62 -8.52 23.09 -9.90
CA VAL A 62 -8.31 21.84 -9.16
C VAL A 62 -9.33 21.70 -8.03
N CYS A 63 -9.68 22.78 -7.32
CA CYS A 63 -10.75 22.78 -6.32
C CYS A 63 -12.11 22.41 -6.93
N GLU A 64 -12.49 23.01 -8.05
CA GLU A 64 -13.75 22.69 -8.75
C GLU A 64 -13.75 21.24 -9.24
N PHE A 65 -12.65 20.79 -9.84
CA PHE A 65 -12.49 19.43 -10.30
C PHE A 65 -12.69 18.41 -9.18
N ILE A 66 -12.02 18.55 -8.02
CA ILE A 66 -12.15 17.58 -6.93
C ILE A 66 -13.55 17.56 -6.31
N CYS A 67 -14.26 18.70 -6.31
CA CYS A 67 -15.64 18.78 -5.86
C CYS A 67 -16.60 18.01 -6.80
N GLU A 68 -16.40 18.15 -8.10
CA GLU A 68 -17.33 17.65 -9.12
C GLU A 68 -17.03 16.23 -9.60
N VAL A 69 -15.77 15.79 -9.54
CA VAL A 69 -15.37 14.54 -10.18
C VAL A 69 -16.12 13.34 -9.61
N ARG A 70 -16.71 12.54 -10.50
CA ARG A 70 -17.45 11.30 -10.17
C ARG A 70 -16.99 10.15 -11.04
N THR A 71 -17.25 8.92 -10.58
CA THR A 71 -17.04 7.72 -11.39
C THR A 71 -18.00 7.71 -12.59
N LEU A 72 -17.78 6.81 -13.56
CA LEU A 72 -18.70 6.62 -14.69
C LEU A 72 -20.13 6.27 -14.26
N LYS A 73 -20.31 5.72 -13.05
CA LYS A 73 -21.62 5.39 -12.47
C LYS A 73 -22.27 6.56 -11.73
N GLY A 74 -21.59 7.70 -11.63
CA GLY A 74 -22.03 8.85 -10.85
C GLY A 74 -21.61 8.81 -9.37
N ASP A 75 -21.00 7.71 -8.90
CA ASP A 75 -20.55 7.58 -7.51
C ASP A 75 -19.35 8.47 -7.18
N TYR A 76 -19.15 8.75 -5.89
CA TYR A 76 -17.93 9.34 -5.38
C TYR A 76 -16.72 8.41 -5.59
N TYR A 77 -15.58 8.98 -5.95
CA TYR A 77 -14.30 8.29 -5.84
C TYR A 77 -13.94 8.06 -4.37
N SER A 78 -13.17 7.00 -4.07
CA SER A 78 -12.69 6.77 -2.70
C SER A 78 -11.74 7.88 -2.22
N GLN A 79 -11.60 8.02 -0.90
CA GLN A 79 -10.71 9.02 -0.27
C GLN A 79 -9.28 8.93 -0.81
N SER A 80 -8.73 7.71 -0.90
CA SER A 80 -7.40 7.45 -1.46
C SER A 80 -7.31 7.82 -2.94
N SER A 81 -8.38 7.61 -3.70
CA SER A 81 -8.43 7.96 -5.12
C SER A 81 -8.36 9.47 -5.34
N LEU A 82 -9.07 10.27 -4.54
CA LEU A 82 -9.02 11.73 -4.64
C LEU A 82 -7.64 12.30 -4.27
N LYS A 83 -7.03 11.79 -3.19
CA LYS A 83 -5.63 12.14 -2.85
C LYS A 83 -4.67 11.79 -3.99
N ASN A 84 -4.84 10.60 -4.57
CA ASN A 84 -4.05 10.17 -5.72
C ASN A 84 -4.29 11.02 -6.97
N ALA A 85 -5.49 11.58 -7.15
CA ALA A 85 -5.78 12.50 -8.25
C ALA A 85 -4.92 13.76 -8.15
N VAL A 86 -4.95 14.46 -7.01
CA VAL A 86 -4.18 15.69 -6.79
C VAL A 86 -2.67 15.43 -6.88
N ALA A 87 -2.18 14.34 -6.27
CA ALA A 87 -0.78 13.94 -6.38
C ALA A 87 -0.36 13.62 -7.83
N SER A 88 -1.25 13.00 -8.60
CA SER A 88 -1.02 12.64 -10.00
C SER A 88 -0.94 13.86 -10.91
N ILE A 89 -1.85 14.81 -10.73
CA ILE A 89 -1.88 16.10 -11.43
C ILE A 89 -0.61 16.89 -11.09
N SER A 90 -0.25 16.96 -9.80
CA SER A 90 0.97 17.65 -9.36
C SER A 90 2.24 17.05 -9.97
N ARG A 91 2.32 15.73 -10.09
CA ARG A 91 3.44 15.04 -10.73
C ARG A 91 3.48 15.34 -12.23
N TYR A 92 2.34 15.26 -12.91
CA TYR A 92 2.25 15.58 -14.35
C TYR A 92 2.72 17.00 -14.65
N LEU A 93 2.26 17.99 -13.88
CA LEU A 93 2.65 19.39 -14.08
C LEU A 93 4.16 19.61 -13.94
N ARG A 94 4.79 18.92 -12.98
CA ARG A 94 6.25 18.96 -12.79
C ARG A 94 7.02 18.42 -13.99
N ASP A 95 6.48 17.40 -14.66
CA ASP A 95 7.11 16.80 -15.83
C ASP A 95 6.79 17.57 -17.12
N ALA A 96 5.59 18.19 -17.21
CA ALA A 96 5.09 18.87 -18.40
C ALA A 96 5.52 20.34 -18.52
N LYS A 97 5.78 21.02 -17.38
CA LYS A 97 6.13 22.44 -17.33
C LYS A 97 7.52 22.62 -16.72
N SER A 98 8.48 23.09 -17.51
CA SER A 98 9.88 23.24 -17.08
C SER A 98 10.09 24.25 -15.95
N ASP A 99 9.19 25.22 -15.81
CA ASP A 99 9.18 26.26 -14.78
C ASP A 99 8.36 25.86 -13.53
N TRP A 100 7.74 24.68 -13.53
CA TRP A 100 6.84 24.26 -12.46
C TRP A 100 7.55 23.56 -11.30
N GLN A 101 7.78 24.32 -10.23
CA GLN A 101 8.43 23.83 -9.01
C GLN A 101 7.45 23.46 -7.88
N TYR A 102 6.15 23.69 -8.06
CA TYR A 102 5.19 23.56 -6.97
C TYR A 102 4.64 22.13 -6.80
N ASN A 103 4.22 21.81 -5.57
CA ASN A 103 3.45 20.61 -5.25
C ASN A 103 2.02 21.03 -4.90
N LEU A 104 1.01 20.52 -5.62
CA LEU A 104 -0.40 20.87 -5.38
C LEU A 104 -0.90 20.46 -3.98
N LEU A 105 -0.22 19.51 -3.31
CA LEU A 105 -0.53 19.11 -1.94
C LEU A 105 0.19 19.97 -0.88
N ASN A 106 1.05 20.92 -1.29
CA ASN A 106 1.69 21.83 -0.36
C ASN A 106 0.68 22.91 0.09
N LYS A 107 0.32 22.87 1.37
CA LYS A 107 -0.66 23.80 1.98
C LYS A 107 -0.23 25.27 1.90
N SER A 108 1.08 25.57 1.96
CA SER A 108 1.59 26.93 1.88
C SER A 108 1.46 27.49 0.46
N ASP A 109 1.62 26.63 -0.54
CA ASP A 109 1.51 27.01 -1.95
C ASP A 109 0.07 27.07 -2.45
N PHE A 110 -0.75 26.11 -2.01
CA PHE A 110 -2.12 25.90 -2.47
C PHE A 110 -3.08 25.68 -1.28
N PRO A 111 -3.36 26.72 -0.48
CA PRO A 111 -4.20 26.61 0.70
C PRO A 111 -5.64 26.21 0.37
N ASN A 112 -6.18 26.62 -0.78
CA ASN A 112 -7.56 26.29 -1.16
C ASN A 112 -7.66 24.85 -1.63
N ILE A 113 -6.69 24.33 -2.40
CA ILE A 113 -6.67 22.89 -2.75
C ILE A 113 -6.67 22.05 -1.47
N PHE A 114 -5.83 22.42 -0.50
CA PHE A 114 -5.75 21.71 0.78
C PHE A 114 -7.08 21.77 1.54
N ALA A 115 -7.67 22.96 1.68
CA ALA A 115 -8.93 23.15 2.40
C ALA A 115 -10.10 22.41 1.74
N THR A 116 -10.23 22.50 0.42
CA THR A 116 -11.27 21.81 -0.34
C THR A 116 -11.12 20.29 -0.24
N LEU A 117 -9.90 19.76 -0.45
CA LEU A 117 -9.65 18.32 -0.34
C LEU A 117 -9.92 17.82 1.08
N ASP A 118 -9.44 18.50 2.12
CA ASP A 118 -9.67 18.13 3.52
C ASP A 118 -11.18 18.16 3.87
N GLY A 119 -11.90 19.18 3.41
CA GLY A 119 -13.35 19.30 3.58
C GLY A 119 -14.11 18.13 2.98
N ILE A 120 -13.85 17.81 1.70
CA ILE A 120 -14.48 16.68 1.01
C ILE A 120 -14.19 15.36 1.73
N LEU A 121 -12.94 15.12 2.14
CA LEU A 121 -12.55 13.89 2.81
C LEU A 121 -13.24 13.72 4.17
N LYS A 122 -13.39 14.81 4.94
CA LYS A 122 -14.13 14.83 6.21
C LYS A 122 -15.61 14.56 5.99
N GLU A 123 -16.22 15.16 4.98
CA GLU A 123 -17.62 14.94 4.64
C GLU A 123 -17.87 13.50 4.20
N MET A 124 -17.03 12.96 3.31
CA MET A 124 -17.08 11.54 2.91
C MET A 124 -16.99 10.60 4.11
N LYS A 125 -16.10 10.89 5.07
CA LYS A 125 -15.97 10.12 6.30
C LYS A 125 -17.25 10.20 7.14
N LYS A 126 -17.83 11.39 7.29
CA LYS A 126 -19.09 11.61 8.03
C LYS A 126 -20.25 10.85 7.41
N LEU A 127 -20.30 10.77 6.08
CA LEU A 127 -21.36 10.09 5.32
C LEU A 127 -21.10 8.58 5.15
N GLY A 128 -19.98 8.04 5.62
CA GLY A 128 -19.61 6.63 5.39
C GLY A 128 -19.34 6.29 3.93
N ILE A 129 -19.01 7.28 3.10
CA ILE A 129 -18.74 7.10 1.66
C ILE A 129 -17.33 6.54 1.49
N GLY A 130 -17.23 5.40 0.81
CA GLY A 130 -15.95 4.74 0.56
C GLY A 130 -15.34 4.09 1.81
N THR A 131 -16.07 4.02 2.93
CA THR A 131 -15.73 3.04 3.96
C THR A 131 -16.09 1.68 3.38
N THR A 132 -15.08 0.85 3.14
CA THR A 132 -15.30 -0.58 3.03
C THR A 132 -16.10 -0.98 4.25
N LYS A 133 -17.27 -1.61 4.06
CA LYS A 133 -17.84 -2.43 5.13
C LYS A 133 -16.70 -3.33 5.57
N SER A 134 -16.18 -3.11 6.77
CA SER A 134 -15.31 -4.12 7.36
C SER A 134 -16.15 -5.38 7.33
N TYR A 135 -15.64 -6.44 6.70
CA TYR A 135 -16.21 -7.74 6.97
C TYR A 135 -16.16 -7.93 8.48
N ASP A 136 -17.18 -8.57 9.05
CA ASP A 136 -17.14 -8.94 10.46
C ASP A 136 -15.87 -9.76 10.66
N GLY A 137 -14.93 -9.20 11.41
CA GLY A 137 -13.67 -9.87 11.68
C GLY A 137 -13.93 -11.11 12.53
N ILE A 138 -13.08 -12.12 12.38
CA ILE A 138 -13.12 -13.30 13.25
C ILE A 138 -12.96 -12.80 14.69
N THR A 139 -13.96 -13.08 15.52
CA THR A 139 -13.97 -12.72 16.94
C THR A 139 -12.97 -13.58 17.72
N THR A 140 -12.61 -13.15 18.93
CA THR A 140 -11.73 -13.93 19.80
C THR A 140 -12.35 -15.30 20.13
N GLU A 141 -13.67 -15.34 20.27
CA GLU A 141 -14.48 -16.52 20.56
C GLU A 141 -14.48 -17.50 19.39
N GLU A 142 -14.71 -17.02 18.17
CA GLU A 142 -14.60 -17.83 16.95
C GLU A 142 -13.18 -18.33 16.73
N LEU A 143 -12.17 -17.49 17.00
CA LEU A 143 -10.77 -17.88 16.89
C LEU A 143 -10.43 -19.00 17.90
N LYS A 144 -10.93 -18.92 19.13
CA LYS A 144 -10.80 -20.00 20.12
C LYS A 144 -11.46 -21.28 19.63
N LEU A 145 -12.69 -21.21 19.10
CA LEU A 145 -13.39 -22.38 18.55
C LEU A 145 -12.57 -23.06 17.45
N ILE A 146 -11.96 -22.27 16.56
CA ILE A 146 -11.06 -22.79 15.53
C ILE A 146 -9.84 -23.43 16.19
N LEU A 147 -9.11 -22.72 17.05
CA LEU A 147 -7.86 -23.20 17.64
C LEU A 147 -7.98 -24.46 18.52
N TYR A 148 -9.16 -24.71 19.08
CA TYR A 148 -9.47 -25.90 19.88
C TYR A 148 -10.20 -27.00 19.09
N HIS A 149 -10.40 -26.82 17.78
CA HIS A 149 -10.98 -27.85 16.93
C HIS A 149 -10.06 -29.08 16.84
N GLU A 150 -10.64 -30.26 16.71
CA GLU A 150 -9.89 -31.53 16.67
C GLU A 150 -8.91 -31.60 15.49
N GLU A 151 -9.29 -31.02 14.34
CA GLU A 151 -8.44 -30.89 13.13
C GLU A 151 -7.27 -29.91 13.28
N LEU A 152 -7.10 -29.29 14.46
CA LEU A 152 -5.94 -28.47 14.82
C LEU A 152 -5.22 -29.01 16.07
N SER A 153 -5.36 -30.32 16.29
CA SER A 153 -4.70 -31.06 17.36
C SER A 153 -3.18 -31.13 17.19
N PRO A 154 -2.38 -30.94 18.26
CA PRO A 154 -0.93 -31.10 18.20
C PRO A 154 -0.46 -32.56 18.21
N ASN A 155 -1.39 -33.52 18.26
CA ASN A 155 -1.09 -34.94 18.44
C ASN A 155 -1.14 -35.75 17.14
N ASN A 156 -1.71 -35.19 16.07
CA ASN A 156 -1.74 -35.80 14.75
C ASN A 156 -0.87 -34.96 13.79
N PRO A 157 -0.01 -35.56 12.95
CA PRO A 157 0.85 -34.82 12.03
C PRO A 157 0.12 -33.88 11.07
N GLU A 158 -1.03 -34.29 10.52
CA GLU A 158 -1.81 -33.49 9.56
C GLU A 158 -2.48 -32.30 10.24
N ASP A 159 -3.17 -32.56 11.35
CA ASP A 159 -3.82 -31.52 12.16
C ASP A 159 -2.79 -30.52 12.71
N PHE A 160 -1.61 -31.01 13.09
CA PHE A 160 -0.52 -30.17 13.57
C PHE A 160 0.04 -29.28 12.46
N LEU A 161 0.12 -29.76 11.21
CA LEU A 161 0.49 -28.94 10.07
C LEU A 161 -0.54 -27.83 9.83
N HIS A 162 -1.84 -28.14 9.92
CA HIS A 162 -2.91 -27.13 9.82
C HIS A 162 -2.78 -26.07 10.94
N ARG A 163 -2.48 -26.49 12.16
CA ARG A 163 -2.27 -25.62 13.31
C ARG A 163 -1.11 -24.65 13.11
N VAL A 164 0.04 -25.16 12.68
CA VAL A 164 1.23 -24.33 12.37
C VAL A 164 0.95 -23.38 11.22
N PHE A 165 0.27 -23.85 10.17
CA PHE A 165 -0.14 -23.00 9.05
C PHE A 165 -1.05 -21.86 9.50
N LEU A 166 -2.01 -22.13 10.39
CA LEU A 166 -2.89 -21.12 10.96
C LEU A 166 -2.10 -20.06 11.77
N TRP A 167 -1.10 -20.47 12.56
CA TRP A 167 -0.21 -19.53 13.26
C TRP A 167 0.52 -18.61 12.29
N MET A 168 1.02 -19.15 11.18
CA MET A 168 1.67 -18.35 10.15
C MET A 168 0.71 -17.37 9.46
N CYS A 169 -0.56 -17.74 9.29
CA CYS A 169 -1.59 -16.84 8.76
C CYS A 169 -1.96 -15.72 9.74
N LEU A 170 -2.03 -16.02 11.04
CA LEU A 170 -2.40 -15.04 12.06
C LEU A 170 -1.27 -14.06 12.38
N PHE A 171 -0.02 -14.55 12.45
CA PHE A 171 1.09 -13.77 12.98
C PHE A 171 2.22 -13.49 11.98
N GLY A 172 2.35 -14.25 10.89
CA GLY A 172 3.46 -14.09 9.95
C GLY A 172 3.30 -12.99 8.90
N CYS A 173 2.14 -12.32 8.86
CA CYS A 173 1.75 -11.35 7.82
C CYS A 173 2.07 -11.80 6.39
N LEU A 174 1.95 -13.10 6.12
CA LEU A 174 2.24 -13.72 4.83
C LEU A 174 1.10 -13.50 3.83
N HIS A 175 1.46 -13.42 2.55
CA HIS A 175 0.54 -13.13 1.45
C HIS A 175 0.72 -14.15 0.31
N GLY A 176 -0.39 -14.67 -0.21
CA GLY A 176 -0.42 -15.43 -1.46
C GLY A 176 0.45 -16.70 -1.42
N ASN A 177 1.51 -16.75 -2.22
CA ASN A 177 2.40 -17.92 -2.27
C ASN A 177 3.53 -17.89 -1.22
N GLU A 178 3.61 -16.87 -0.36
CA GLU A 178 4.67 -16.80 0.67
C GLU A 178 4.65 -17.99 1.61
N HIS A 179 3.47 -18.50 1.94
CA HIS A 179 3.30 -19.66 2.82
C HIS A 179 3.99 -20.93 2.29
N LYS A 180 4.29 -21.00 0.98
CA LYS A 180 4.93 -22.16 0.33
C LYS A 180 6.45 -22.08 0.28
N ASN A 181 7.02 -20.89 0.48
CA ASN A 181 8.45 -20.62 0.29
C ASN A 181 9.15 -20.24 1.61
N LEU A 182 8.58 -20.63 2.75
CA LEU A 182 9.15 -20.32 4.06
C LEU A 182 10.43 -21.11 4.31
N LEU A 183 11.47 -20.40 4.75
CA LEU A 183 12.74 -21.00 5.16
C LEU A 183 12.82 -21.05 6.69
N VAL A 184 13.43 -22.11 7.23
CA VAL A 184 13.68 -22.22 8.68
C VAL A 184 14.55 -21.06 9.17
N SER A 185 15.47 -20.58 8.35
CA SER A 185 16.35 -19.44 8.68
C SER A 185 15.61 -18.12 8.90
N GLN A 186 14.33 -18.03 8.54
CA GLN A 186 13.49 -16.85 8.81
C GLN A 186 12.94 -16.82 10.24
N PHE A 187 13.05 -17.92 10.98
CA PHE A 187 12.59 -18.01 12.36
C PHE A 187 13.79 -17.81 13.29
N ILE A 188 13.83 -16.67 13.97
CA ILE A 188 14.85 -16.33 14.94
C ILE A 188 14.26 -16.49 16.33
N ASP A 189 14.77 -17.46 17.06
CA ASP A 189 14.49 -17.60 18.47
C ASP A 189 15.60 -16.92 19.28
N THR A 190 15.23 -15.85 19.98
CA THR A 190 16.11 -15.19 20.93
C THR A 190 15.68 -15.55 22.34
N ASN A 191 16.56 -15.42 23.33
CA ASN A 191 16.22 -15.66 24.74
C ASN A 191 15.04 -14.83 25.27
N GLN A 192 14.55 -13.83 24.52
CA GLN A 192 13.50 -12.90 24.93
C GLN A 192 12.26 -12.96 24.02
N GLU A 193 12.45 -13.17 22.72
CA GLU A 193 11.42 -13.07 21.70
C GLU A 193 11.63 -14.07 20.56
N PHE A 194 10.52 -14.60 20.05
CA PHE A 194 10.48 -15.38 18.81
C PHE A 194 10.10 -14.44 17.67
N ILE A 195 10.99 -14.30 16.67
CA ILE A 195 10.88 -13.33 15.60
C ILE A 195 10.81 -14.05 14.27
N PHE A 196 9.84 -13.67 13.44
CA PHE A 196 9.80 -14.05 12.04
C PHE A 196 10.34 -12.93 11.16
N GLN A 197 11.43 -13.21 10.44
CA GLN A 197 12.04 -12.30 9.47
C GLN A 197 11.40 -12.47 8.09
N LYS A 198 10.57 -11.50 7.73
CA LYS A 198 9.89 -11.50 6.44
C LYS A 198 10.75 -10.84 5.36
N PHE A 199 11.11 -11.62 4.34
CA PHE A 199 11.84 -11.15 3.16
C PHE A 199 11.07 -10.11 2.34
N LYS A 200 11.84 -9.19 1.76
CA LYS A 200 11.35 -8.16 0.84
C LYS A 200 10.65 -8.76 -0.38
N GLN A 201 9.49 -8.23 -0.72
CA GLN A 201 8.71 -8.64 -1.87
C GLN A 201 9.05 -7.83 -3.13
N LYS A 202 8.72 -8.40 -4.30
CA LYS A 202 8.79 -7.72 -5.61
C LYS A 202 8.04 -6.37 -5.64
N ASN A 203 7.01 -6.21 -4.81
CA ASN A 203 6.18 -5.00 -4.76
C ASN A 203 6.66 -3.99 -3.71
N ASP A 204 7.63 -4.35 -2.87
CA ASP A 204 8.21 -3.43 -1.91
C ASP A 204 9.10 -2.43 -2.65
N GLN A 205 8.99 -1.14 -2.29
CA GLN A 205 9.78 -0.12 -2.94
C GLN A 205 11.25 -0.24 -2.51
N GLY A 206 12.08 -0.83 -3.37
CA GLY A 206 13.52 -1.03 -3.16
C GLY A 206 14.39 0.22 -3.38
N GLY A 207 13.87 1.41 -3.07
CA GLY A 207 14.61 2.68 -3.20
C GLY A 207 15.68 2.85 -2.11
N ILE A 208 16.37 4.00 -2.12
CA ILE A 208 17.45 4.34 -1.16
C ILE A 208 17.00 4.26 0.30
N GLU A 209 15.72 4.48 0.58
CA GLU A 209 15.12 4.37 1.91
C GLU A 209 14.65 2.94 2.26
N GLY A 210 14.78 1.97 1.35
CA GLY A 210 14.33 0.60 1.57
C GLY A 210 15.47 -0.34 1.94
N ASN A 211 15.54 -0.81 3.19
CA ASN A 211 16.49 -1.83 3.65
C ASN A 211 16.34 -3.17 2.90
N GLN A 212 17.44 -3.89 2.68
CA GLN A 212 17.49 -5.16 1.92
C GLN A 212 16.84 -6.35 2.67
N TYR A 213 16.66 -6.21 3.98
CA TYR A 213 16.02 -7.09 4.97
C TYR A 213 15.29 -6.17 5.96
N ASP A 214 14.26 -6.53 6.74
CA ASP A 214 13.26 -7.58 6.75
C ASP A 214 12.20 -6.99 7.70
N LEU A 215 10.92 -7.16 7.41
CA LEU A 215 9.92 -6.81 8.44
C LEU A 215 10.10 -7.85 9.54
N GLU A 216 10.67 -7.44 10.67
CA GLU A 216 10.77 -8.28 11.87
C GLU A 216 9.41 -8.30 12.53
N ILE A 217 8.80 -9.47 12.54
CA ILE A 217 7.48 -9.67 13.11
C ILE A 217 7.66 -10.48 14.39
N PRO A 218 7.58 -9.84 15.57
CA PRO A 218 7.61 -10.56 16.83
C PRO A 218 6.33 -11.37 16.96
N PHE A 219 6.47 -12.67 17.19
CA PHE A 219 5.34 -13.53 17.49
C PHE A 219 4.93 -13.32 18.96
N PRO A 220 3.64 -13.49 19.27
CA PRO A 220 3.18 -13.37 20.64
C PRO A 220 3.80 -14.46 21.53
N LYS A 221 3.90 -14.17 22.82
CA LYS A 221 4.36 -15.15 23.81
C LYS A 221 3.33 -16.27 23.95
N ASP A 222 3.84 -17.47 24.20
CA ASP A 222 3.01 -18.64 24.45
C ASP A 222 2.18 -18.48 25.73
N ILE A 223 0.93 -18.90 25.65
CA ILE A 223 0.01 -19.04 26.78
C ILE A 223 -0.19 -20.55 26.99
N PRO A 224 0.38 -21.12 28.07
CA PRO A 224 0.34 -22.55 28.31
C PRO A 224 -1.08 -23.14 28.28
N ASN A 225 -1.23 -24.27 27.58
CA ASN A 225 -2.46 -25.02 27.35
C ASN A 225 -3.57 -24.23 26.64
N GLN A 226 -3.25 -23.12 25.97
CA GLN A 226 -4.22 -22.30 25.24
C GLN A 226 -3.73 -21.98 23.82
N ALA A 227 -2.68 -21.18 23.71
CA ALA A 227 -2.15 -20.71 22.44
C ALA A 227 -0.62 -20.66 22.54
N GLU A 228 0.05 -21.63 21.91
CA GLU A 228 1.50 -21.81 22.02
C GLU A 228 2.16 -21.78 20.63
N PRO A 229 2.02 -20.67 19.88
CA PRO A 229 2.54 -20.59 18.52
C PRO A 229 4.05 -20.83 18.44
N ASN A 230 4.84 -20.38 19.42
CA ASN A 230 6.29 -20.53 19.37
C ASN A 230 6.67 -21.99 19.62
N ALA A 231 6.15 -22.60 20.69
CA ALA A 231 6.36 -24.02 20.98
C ALA A 231 5.93 -24.93 19.82
N ASP A 232 4.78 -24.65 19.20
CA ASP A 232 4.28 -25.40 18.04
C ASP A 232 5.24 -25.28 16.84
N ILE A 233 5.71 -24.07 16.52
CA ILE A 233 6.66 -23.86 15.42
C ILE A 233 8.00 -24.54 15.71
N HIS A 234 8.51 -24.46 16.94
CA HIS A 234 9.73 -25.16 17.35
C HIS A 234 9.62 -26.67 17.18
N LYS A 235 8.52 -27.25 17.66
CA LYS A 235 8.22 -28.67 17.51
C LYS A 235 8.10 -29.04 16.03
N PHE A 236 7.45 -28.23 15.22
CA PHE A 236 7.35 -28.48 13.78
C PHE A 236 8.72 -28.49 13.09
N ILE A 237 9.57 -27.51 13.41
CA ILE A 237 10.93 -27.43 12.85
C ILE A 237 11.78 -28.63 13.29
N SER A 238 11.69 -29.05 14.56
CA SER A 238 12.47 -30.18 15.07
C SER A 238 12.06 -31.54 14.50
N LEU A 239 10.80 -31.68 14.06
CA LEU A 239 10.29 -32.88 13.41
C LEU A 239 10.64 -32.95 11.91
N ARG A 240 11.27 -31.91 11.34
CA ARG A 240 11.70 -31.95 9.94
C ARG A 240 12.80 -32.99 9.75
N PRO A 241 12.77 -33.75 8.64
CA PRO A 241 13.87 -34.63 8.29
C PRO A 241 15.18 -33.82 8.19
N PRO A 242 16.32 -34.38 8.65
CA PRO A 242 17.61 -33.78 8.37
C PRO A 242 17.81 -33.69 6.84
N ASN A 243 18.21 -32.51 6.37
CA ASN A 243 18.57 -32.29 4.97
C ASN A 243 19.89 -33.00 4.62
#